data_AF-A0A7J6HJP7-F1
#
_entry.id   AF-A0A7J6HJP7-F1
#
_cell.length_a   1.000
_cell.length_b   1.000
_cell.length_c   1.000
_cell.angle_alpha   90.00
_cell.angle_beta   90.00
_cell.angle_gamma   90.00
#
_symmetry.space_group_name_H-M   'P 1'
#
loop_
_entity.id
_entity.type
_entity.pdbx_description
1 polymer ?
#
loop_
_entity_poly.entity_id
_entity_poly.type
_entity_poly.pdbx_seq_one_letter_code
_entity_poly.pdbx_strand_id
1 'polypeptide(L)' 'MNNMIMIHEELSYYRCTHNNCRVKKRVERLSEDCRMVITTYEGRHNHTPSDDSNSSEHECFTSF' A
#
# COMPACT_ATOMS: atom_id res chain seq x y z
N MET A 1 -8.17 -27.12 -21.88
CA MET A 1 -7.18 -26.06 -22.19
C MET A 1 -7.17 -25.13 -21.00
N ASN A 2 -6.23 -25.39 -20.08
CA ASN A 2 -5.90 -24.69 -18.83
C ASN A 2 -6.73 -23.43 -18.50
N ASN A 3 -7.79 -23.60 -17.72
CA ASN A 3 -8.54 -22.52 -17.06
C ASN A 3 -7.80 -22.07 -15.78
N MET A 4 -6.57 -21.58 -15.95
CA MET A 4 -5.80 -20.81 -14.97
C MET A 4 -5.60 -19.46 -15.68
N ILE A 5 -6.06 -18.28 -15.27
CA ILE A 5 -6.37 -17.69 -13.97
C ILE A 5 -7.36 -16.55 -14.27
N MET A 6 -8.62 -16.63 -13.86
CA MET A 6 -9.58 -15.51 -14.00
C MET A 6 -9.87 -14.88 -12.63
N ILE A 7 -8.80 -14.58 -11.88
CA ILE A 7 -8.77 -13.76 -10.66
C ILE A 7 -7.34 -13.23 -10.53
N HIS A 8 -6.98 -12.21 -11.32
CA HIS A 8 -5.69 -11.52 -11.19
C HIS A 8 -5.90 -10.24 -10.38
N GLU A 9 -6.18 -10.38 -9.10
CA GLU A 9 -5.97 -9.27 -8.15
C GLU A 9 -4.47 -8.92 -8.15
N GLU A 10 -4.12 -7.72 -8.63
CA GLU A 10 -2.73 -7.25 -8.60
C GLU A 10 -2.42 -6.78 -7.17
N LEU A 11 -1.58 -7.56 -6.47
CA LEU A 11 -1.19 -7.29 -5.09
C LEU A 11 0.25 -6.79 -5.02
N SER A 12 0.43 -5.55 -4.54
CA SER A 12 1.74 -4.98 -4.24
C SER A 12 1.94 -4.86 -2.74
N TYR A 13 3.09 -5.32 -2.26
CA TYR A 13 3.46 -5.33 -0.84
C TYR A 13 4.66 -4.42 -0.59
N TYR A 14 4.51 -3.48 0.33
CA TYR A 14 5.57 -2.57 0.73
C TYR A 14 5.84 -2.70 2.23
N ARG A 15 7.11 -2.62 2.61
CA ARG A 15 7.56 -2.58 4.01
C ARG A 15 8.32 -1.30 4.22
N CYS A 16 8.13 -0.70 5.39
CA CYS A 16 8.96 0.43 5.79
C CYS A 16 10.43 -0.01 5.87
N THR A 17 11.33 0.79 5.31
CA THR A 17 12.78 0.53 5.29
C THR A 17 13.48 1.06 6.53
N HIS A 18 12.78 1.81 7.39
CA HIS A 18 13.36 2.40 8.59
C HIS A 18 13.67 1.32 9.65
N ASN A 19 14.79 1.50 10.35
CA ASN A 19 15.25 0.51 11.32
C ASN A 19 14.23 0.33 12.46
N ASN A 20 13.98 -0.91 12.86
CA ASN A 20 12.96 -1.28 13.85
C ASN A 20 11.51 -0.89 13.51
N CYS A 21 11.21 -0.47 12.28
CA CYS A 21 9.84 -0.19 11.86
C CYS A 21 9.19 -1.45 11.27
N ARG A 22 7.99 -1.79 11.74
CA ARG A 22 7.25 -2.99 11.32
C ARG A 22 6.03 -2.68 10.46
N VAL A 23 5.90 -1.43 10.00
CA VAL A 23 4.77 -1.00 9.17
C VAL A 23 4.81 -1.71 7.83
N LYS A 24 3.64 -2.19 7.40
CA LYS A 24 3.41 -2.81 6.10
C LYS A 24 2.30 -2.07 5.38
N LYS A 25 2.39 -2.02 4.06
CA LYS A 25 1.37 -1.50 3.17
C LYS A 25 1.05 -2.58 2.13
N ARG A 26 -0.23 -2.91 2.01
CA ARG A 26 -0.78 -3.78 0.95
C ARG A 26 -1.59 -2.91 0.00
N VAL A 27 -1.31 -3.02 -1.29
CA VAL A 27 -2.05 -2.32 -2.35
C VAL A 27 -2.68 -3.39 -3.22
N GLU A 28 -3.99 -3.33 -3.35
CA GLU A 28 -4.80 -4.32 -4.06
C GLU A 28 -5.53 -3.58 -5.19
N ARG A 29 -5.36 -4.06 -6.42
CA ARG A 29 -6.06 -3.54 -7.59
C ARG A 29 -6.92 -4.65 -8.20
N LEU A 30 -8.17 -4.31 -8.49
CA LEU A 30 -9.09 -5.25 -9.12
C LEU A 30 -8.75 -5.36 -10.62
N SER A 31 -8.70 -6.59 -11.12
CA SER A 31 -8.51 -6.84 -12.55
C SER A 31 -9.66 -6.29 -13.41
N GLU A 32 -10.87 -6.27 -12.85
CA GLU A 32 -12.09 -5.86 -13.55
C GLU A 32 -12.24 -4.34 -13.60
N ASP A 33 -11.70 -3.65 -12.60
CA ASP A 33 -11.67 -2.19 -12.54
C ASP A 33 -10.34 -1.71 -11.96
N CYS A 34 -9.36 -1.49 -12.83
CA CYS A 34 -8.02 -1.02 -12.44
C CYS A 34 -8.02 0.38 -11.80
N ARG A 35 -9.17 1.07 -11.76
CA ARG A 35 -9.37 2.36 -11.10
C ARG A 35 -9.67 2.17 -9.61
N MET A 36 -10.23 1.02 -9.22
CA MET A 36 -10.47 0.66 -7.84
C MET A 36 -9.18 0.15 -7.20
N VAL A 37 -8.64 0.97 -6.30
CA VAL A 37 -7.41 0.67 -5.54
C VAL A 37 -7.73 0.64 -4.06
N ILE A 38 -7.51 -0.51 -3.43
CA ILE A 38 -7.61 -0.66 -1.98
C ILE A 38 -6.20 -0.59 -1.40
N THR A 39 -5.98 0.28 -0.42
CA THR A 39 -4.70 0.37 0.29
C THR A 39 -4.92 0.06 1.77
N THR A 40 -4.28 -1.01 2.25
CA THR A 40 -4.29 -1.40 3.66
C THR A 40 -2.95 -1.09 4.30
N TYR A 41 -2.95 -0.33 5.39
CA TYR A 41 -1.77 -0.08 6.21
C TYR A 41 -1.86 -0.88 7.51
N GLU A 42 -0.79 -1.60 7.85
CA GLU A 42 -0.70 -2.37 9.09
C GLU A 42 0.45 -1.86 9.96
N GLY A 43 0.12 -1.48 11.20
CA GLY A 43 1.08 -1.00 12.20
C GLY A 43 1.18 0.52 12.27
N ARG A 44 2.09 1.00 13.13
CA ARG A 44 2.38 2.43 13.34
C ARG A 44 3.87 2.71 13.19
N HIS A 45 4.21 3.81 12.53
CA HIS A 45 5.60 4.27 12.44
C HIS A 45 6.10 4.72 13.82
N ASN A 46 7.30 4.27 14.20
CA ASN A 46 7.99 4.67 15.43
C ASN A 46 9.23 5.53 15.13
N HIS A 47 9.15 6.33 14.07
CA HIS A 47 10.23 7.18 13.61
C HIS A 47 9.63 8.41 12.93
N THR A 48 10.43 9.46 12.80
CA THR A 48 10.07 10.62 11.99
C THR A 48 10.01 10.21 10.52
N PRO A 49 9.12 10.82 9.71
CA PRO A 49 9.19 10.66 8.27
C PRO A 49 10.60 11.06 7.80
N SER A 50 11.23 10.18 7.03
CA SER A 50 12.43 10.54 6.29
C SER A 50 12.05 11.69 5.34
N ASP A 51 12.86 12.73 5.26
CA ASP A 51 12.66 13.83 4.30
C ASP A 51 12.95 13.33 2.88
N ASP A 52 12.08 12.48 2.36
CA ASP A 52 12.08 12.04 0.98
C ASP A 52 11.11 12.95 0.24
N SER A 53 11.64 14.04 -0.33
CA SER A 53 10.93 15.10 -1.06
C SER A 53 10.16 14.64 -2.33
N ASN A 54 9.65 13.40 -2.41
CA ASN A 54 8.78 12.97 -3.52
C ASN A 54 7.90 11.74 -3.20
N SER A 55 7.09 11.79 -2.14
CA SER A 55 5.92 10.90 -2.04
C SER A 55 4.67 11.72 -1.73
N SER A 56 3.92 11.95 -2.81
CA SER A 56 2.60 12.54 -2.83
C SER A 56 1.67 11.97 -1.74
N GLU A 57 1.14 12.88 -0.91
CA GLU A 57 -0.14 12.79 -0.20
C GLU A 57 -0.24 11.93 1.08
N HIS A 58 0.47 12.33 2.14
CA HIS A 58 0.08 11.95 3.51
C HIS A 58 -0.31 13.16 4.40
N GLU A 59 -0.58 14.33 3.81
CA GLU A 59 -1.35 15.40 4.46
C GLU A 59 -2.85 15.12 4.31
N CYS A 60 -3.32 14.00 4.84
CA CYS A 60 -4.72 13.80 5.18
C CYS A 60 -4.83 12.78 6.32
N PHE A 61 -4.23 13.14 7.46
CA PHE A 61 -4.46 12.46 8.73
C PHE A 61 -5.34 13.32 9.64
N THR A 62 -6.39 13.95 9.09
CA THR A 62 -7.51 14.49 9.89
C THR A 62 -8.80 14.53 9.05
N SER A 63 -9.84 13.92 9.61
CA SER A 63 -11.28 14.04 9.29
C SER A 63 -11.88 13.13 8.21
N PHE A 64 -12.28 11.94 8.66
CA PHE A 64 -13.72 11.62 8.78
C PHE A 64 -14.03 11.24 10.22
#